data_AF-A0A9E1P102-F1
#
_entry.id   AF-A0A9E1P102-F1
#
_cell.length_a   1.000
_cell.length_b   1.000
_cell.length_c   1.000
_cell.angle_alpha   90.00
_cell.angle_beta   90.00
_cell.angle_gamma   90.00
#
_symmetry.space_group_name_H-M   'P 1'
#
loop_
_entity.id
_entity.type
_entity.pdbx_description
1 polymer ?
#
loop_
_entity_poly.entity_id
_entity_poly.type
_entity_poly.pdbx_seq_one_letter_code
_entity_poly.pdbx_strand_id
1 'polypeptide(L)'
;VQTDQPVTEGYVSLLEPFIDTVVICTITALVIVTTFYYDPGFNQGLDGIQMTSAAFERNISWSPYMIAIAGMLFAFSTMIAWAYYGLKGWTYLVGENHLASGSFKLVFCLFVALGCSIQLDAVLAFSDALVFLICIPNIIGLYLLAPEVRRELRRYNRMVRSSAEAGE
;
A
#
# COMPACT_ATOMS: atom_id res chain seq x y z
N VAL A 1 -11.16 -6.97 -11.02
CA VAL A 1 -10.83 -7.78 -12.21
C VAL A 1 -11.63 -9.07 -12.09
N GLN A 2 -12.33 -9.52 -13.13
CA GLN A 2 -13.07 -10.78 -13.08
C GLN A 2 -12.22 -11.83 -13.82
N THR A 3 -11.71 -12.81 -13.08
CA THR A 3 -10.91 -13.93 -13.62
C THR A 3 -11.46 -15.22 -13.03
N ASP A 4 -11.62 -16.24 -13.88
CA ASP A 4 -12.09 -17.55 -13.46
C ASP A 4 -11.03 -18.35 -12.67
N GLN A 5 -9.81 -17.80 -12.58
CA GLN A 5 -8.65 -18.45 -11.96
C GLN A 5 -8.01 -17.53 -10.91
N PRO A 6 -8.15 -17.85 -9.61
CA PRO A 6 -7.64 -17.00 -8.52
C PRO A 6 -6.11 -16.85 -8.52
N VAL A 7 -5.39 -17.81 -9.11
CA VAL A 7 -3.92 -17.78 -9.21
C VAL A 7 -3.44 -16.62 -10.09
N THR A 8 -4.17 -16.28 -11.16
CA THR A 8 -3.83 -15.15 -12.05
C THR A 8 -3.94 -13.82 -11.32
N GLU A 9 -4.98 -13.64 -10.50
CA GLU A 9 -5.15 -12.44 -9.67
C GLU A 9 -4.03 -12.35 -8.62
N GLY A 10 -3.61 -13.48 -8.05
CA GLY A 10 -2.45 -13.53 -7.16
C GLY A 10 -1.15 -13.05 -7.81
N TYR A 11 -0.86 -13.44 -9.05
CA TYR A 11 0.32 -12.93 -9.77
C TYR A 11 0.25 -11.42 -10.03
N VAL A 12 -0.93 -10.90 -10.39
CA VAL A 12 -1.11 -9.45 -10.59
C VAL A 12 -0.94 -8.70 -9.26
N SER A 13 -1.50 -9.20 -8.17
CA SER A 13 -1.37 -8.60 -6.84
C SER A 13 0.06 -8.57 -6.33
N LEU A 14 0.93 -9.52 -6.73
CA LEU A 14 2.36 -9.50 -6.38
C LEU A 14 3.15 -8.44 -7.16
N LEU A 15 2.69 -8.00 -8.33
CA LEU A 15 3.34 -6.94 -9.09
C LEU A 15 3.17 -5.57 -8.44
N GLU A 16 2.04 -5.34 -7.75
CA GLU A 16 1.76 -4.09 -7.05
C GLU A 16 2.85 -3.71 -6.02
N PRO A 17 3.17 -4.55 -5.01
CA PRO A 17 4.24 -4.24 -4.05
C PRO A 17 5.63 -4.29 -4.68
N PHE A 18 5.84 -5.06 -5.76
CA PHE A 18 7.12 -5.04 -6.47
C PHE A 18 7.37 -3.67 -7.11
N ILE A 19 6.40 -3.14 -7.85
CA ILE A 19 6.53 -1.83 -8.48
C ILE A 19 6.66 -0.74 -7.40
N ASP A 20 5.82 -0.79 -6.36
CA ASP A 20 5.82 0.23 -5.31
C ASP A 20 7.13 0.23 -4.49
N THR A 21 7.47 -0.91 -3.87
CA THR A 21 8.58 -0.95 -2.91
C THR A 21 9.95 -1.16 -3.57
N VAL A 22 10.03 -2.02 -4.58
CA VAL A 22 11.33 -2.38 -5.19
C VAL A 22 11.74 -1.39 -6.26
N VAL A 23 10.80 -0.77 -6.97
CA VAL A 23 11.12 0.19 -8.04
C VAL A 23 10.93 1.64 -7.55
N ILE A 24 9.74 2.01 -7.09
CA ILE A 24 9.43 3.42 -6.79
C ILE A 24 10.12 3.89 -5.50
N CYS A 25 9.99 3.14 -4.40
CA CYS A 25 10.63 3.51 -3.14
C CYS A 25 12.16 3.48 -3.23
N THR A 26 12.76 2.56 -4.00
CA THR A 26 14.23 2.50 -4.15
C THR A 26 14.78 3.68 -4.94
N ILE A 27 14.13 4.09 -6.03
CA ILE A 27 14.52 5.28 -6.80
C ILE A 27 14.44 6.53 -5.90
N THR A 28 13.35 6.66 -5.14
CA THR A 28 13.17 7.78 -4.21
C THR A 28 14.25 7.78 -3.12
N ALA A 29 14.53 6.62 -2.51
CA ALA A 29 15.57 6.47 -1.51
C ALA A 29 16.96 6.79 -2.09
N LEU A 30 17.25 6.37 -3.33
CA LEU A 30 18.53 6.66 -3.98
C LEU A 30 18.73 8.17 -4.21
N VAL A 31 17.68 8.89 -4.61
CA VAL A 31 17.73 10.36 -4.75
C VAL A 31 17.98 11.04 -3.40
N ILE A 32 17.33 10.57 -2.33
CA ILE A 32 17.53 11.09 -0.98
C ILE A 32 18.97 10.82 -0.49
N VAL A 33 19.45 9.58 -0.61
CA VAL A 33 20.79 9.18 -0.14
C VAL A 33 21.91 9.90 -0.89
N THR A 34 21.77 10.07 -2.21
CA THR A 34 22.75 10.84 -2.99
C THR A 34 22.74 12.31 -2.59
N THR A 35 21.58 12.90 -2.29
CA THR A 35 21.47 14.28 -1.79
C THR A 35 22.17 14.44 -0.44
N PHE A 36 21.98 13.50 0.48
CA PHE A 36 22.66 13.47 1.78
C PHE A 36 24.18 13.42 1.69
N TYR A 37 24.71 12.68 0.72
CA TYR A 37 26.16 12.59 0.53
C TYR A 37 26.78 13.96 0.22
N TYR A 38 26.07 14.80 -0.55
CA TYR A 38 26.54 16.14 -0.91
C TYR A 38 26.18 17.23 0.11
N ASP A 39 25.12 17.03 0.90
CA ASP A 39 24.73 17.92 1.99
C ASP A 39 24.27 17.11 3.22
N PRO A 40 25.19 16.80 4.14
CA PRO A 40 24.87 16.05 5.35
C PRO A 40 23.89 16.78 6.29
N GLY A 41 23.71 18.10 6.14
CA GLY A 41 22.79 18.92 6.93
C GLY A 41 21.38 19.00 6.37
N PHE A 42 21.13 18.39 5.20
CA PHE A 42 19.90 18.52 4.41
C PHE A 42 18.60 18.14 5.17
N ASN A 43 18.67 17.27 6.18
CA ASN A 43 17.49 16.76 6.89
C ASN A 43 17.03 17.63 8.08
N GLN A 44 17.65 18.79 8.33
CA GLN A 44 17.29 19.58 9.51
C GLN A 44 15.92 20.24 9.34
N GLY A 45 14.90 19.64 9.99
CA GLY A 45 13.54 20.18 10.05
C GLY A 45 12.64 19.83 8.87
N LEU A 46 13.02 18.84 8.04
CA LEU A 46 12.19 18.33 6.95
C LEU A 46 11.60 16.97 7.32
N ASP A 47 10.28 16.83 7.25
CA ASP A 47 9.59 15.57 7.53
C ASP A 47 8.90 14.99 6.29
N GLY A 48 8.89 13.66 6.20
CA GLY A 48 8.13 12.88 5.23
C GLY A 48 8.30 13.38 3.79
N ILE A 49 7.20 13.82 3.17
CA ILE A 49 7.20 14.24 1.76
C ILE A 49 7.98 15.55 1.50
N GLN A 50 8.17 16.39 2.52
CA GLN A 50 8.94 17.64 2.36
C GLN A 50 10.41 17.34 2.08
N MET A 51 10.95 16.33 2.76
CA MET A 51 12.32 15.86 2.55
C MET A 51 12.52 15.34 1.12
N THR A 52 11.60 14.53 0.61
CA THR A 52 11.64 14.05 -0.78
C THR A 52 11.55 15.21 -1.77
N SER A 53 10.63 16.15 -1.56
CA SER A 53 10.45 17.31 -2.43
C SER A 53 11.73 18.15 -2.52
N ALA A 54 12.36 18.44 -1.40
CA ALA A 54 13.60 19.22 -1.36
C ALA A 54 14.79 18.47 -1.99
N ALA A 55 14.82 17.14 -1.90
CA ALA A 55 15.91 16.33 -2.47
C ALA A 55 15.84 16.33 -4.00
N PHE A 56 14.62 16.24 -4.54
CA PHE A 56 14.39 16.33 -5.97
C PHE A 56 14.57 17.77 -6.49
N GLU A 57 14.20 18.80 -5.72
CA GLU A 57 14.36 20.21 -6.11
C GLU A 57 15.81 20.57 -6.46
N ARG A 58 16.76 20.02 -5.69
CA ARG A 58 18.20 20.23 -5.90
C ARG A 58 18.66 19.83 -7.30
N ASN A 59 18.06 18.78 -7.86
CA ASN A 59 18.40 18.27 -9.19
C ASN A 59 17.45 18.80 -10.27
N ILE A 60 16.20 19.08 -9.91
CA ILE A 60 15.11 19.46 -10.82
C ILE A 60 14.25 20.53 -10.14
N SER A 61 14.43 21.79 -10.52
CA SER A 61 13.80 22.94 -9.84
C SER A 61 12.26 22.96 -9.90
N TRP A 62 11.65 22.30 -10.88
CA TRP A 62 10.19 22.21 -11.02
C TRP A 62 9.56 20.97 -10.34
N SER A 63 10.40 20.08 -9.81
CA SER A 63 9.94 18.83 -9.20
C SER A 63 9.04 18.98 -7.97
N PRO A 64 9.13 20.04 -7.12
CA PRO A 64 8.23 20.18 -5.98
C PRO A 64 6.75 20.20 -6.36
N TYR A 65 6.39 20.89 -7.45
CA TYR A 65 5.01 20.93 -7.93
C TYR A 65 4.53 19.55 -8.39
N MET A 66 5.38 18.81 -9.10
CA MET A 66 5.08 17.46 -9.56
C MET A 66 4.90 16.50 -8.39
N ILE A 67 5.82 16.53 -7.41
CA ILE A 67 5.79 15.67 -6.24
C ILE A 67 4.58 15.98 -5.35
N ALA A 68 4.21 17.26 -5.20
CA ALA A 68 3.00 17.64 -4.48
C ALA A 68 1.73 17.05 -5.11
N ILE A 69 1.60 17.13 -6.44
CA ILE A 69 0.45 16.55 -7.16
C ILE A 69 0.46 15.02 -7.05
N ALA A 70 1.61 14.38 -7.27
CA ALA A 70 1.75 12.93 -7.18
C ALA A 70 1.44 12.43 -5.76
N GLY A 71 1.98 13.09 -4.74
CA GLY A 71 1.74 12.77 -3.32
C GLY A 71 0.28 12.95 -2.92
N MET A 72 -0.40 13.99 -3.42
CA MET A 72 -1.84 14.19 -3.21
C MET A 72 -2.65 13.04 -3.82
N LEU A 73 -2.37 12.66 -5.07
CA LEU A 73 -3.06 11.56 -5.74
C LEU A 73 -2.81 10.21 -5.04
N PHE A 74 -1.57 9.99 -4.58
CA PHE A 74 -1.18 8.79 -3.86
C PHE A 74 -1.84 8.70 -2.47
N ALA A 75 -1.88 9.81 -1.73
CA ALA A 75 -2.59 9.86 -0.44
C ALA A 75 -4.09 9.60 -0.64
N PHE A 76 -4.69 10.17 -1.69
CA PHE A 76 -6.09 9.98 -2.01
C PHE A 76 -6.44 8.53 -2.39
N SER A 77 -5.65 7.90 -3.27
CA SER A 77 -5.86 6.49 -3.63
C SER A 77 -5.72 5.57 -2.41
N THR A 78 -4.72 5.81 -1.57
CA THR A 78 -4.49 5.07 -0.33
C THR A 78 -5.68 5.21 0.62
N MET A 79 -6.21 6.42 0.81
CA MET A 79 -7.39 6.65 1.65
C MET A 79 -8.61 5.85 1.16
N ILE A 80 -8.84 5.78 -0.16
CA ILE A 80 -9.96 5.02 -0.72
C ILE A 80 -9.79 3.51 -0.46
N ALA A 81 -8.60 2.97 -0.71
CA ALA A 81 -8.33 1.55 -0.50
C ALA A 81 -8.54 1.15 0.98
N TRP A 82 -7.98 1.93 1.91
CA TRP A 82 -8.14 1.69 3.34
C TRP A 82 -9.58 1.90 3.83
N ALA A 83 -10.30 2.90 3.30
CA ALA A 83 -11.72 3.06 3.59
C ALA A 83 -12.52 1.83 3.14
N TYR A 84 -12.20 1.25 1.97
CA TYR A 84 -12.87 0.05 1.48
C TYR A 84 -12.57 -1.18 2.35
N TYR A 85 -11.29 -1.44 2.66
CA TYR A 85 -10.90 -2.58 3.51
C TYR A 85 -11.50 -2.46 4.91
N GLY A 86 -11.44 -1.27 5.51
CA GLY A 86 -12.03 -1.00 6.81
C GLY A 86 -13.55 -1.15 6.81
N LEU A 87 -14.23 -0.66 5.77
CA LEU A 87 -15.68 -0.83 5.63
C LEU A 87 -16.07 -2.29 5.55
N LYS A 88 -15.36 -3.11 4.76
CA LYS A 88 -15.63 -4.54 4.67
C LYS A 88 -15.39 -5.27 5.99
N GLY A 89 -14.33 -4.94 6.71
CA GLY A 89 -14.09 -5.44 8.06
C GLY A 89 -15.20 -5.03 9.04
N TRP A 90 -15.65 -3.78 8.97
CA TRP A 90 -16.73 -3.26 9.81
C TRP A 90 -18.07 -3.96 9.54
N THR A 91 -18.46 -4.09 8.26
CA THR A 91 -19.71 -4.77 7.89
C THR A 91 -19.66 -6.27 8.16
N TYR A 92 -18.48 -6.89 8.18
CA TYR A 92 -18.31 -8.28 8.61
C TYR A 92 -18.62 -8.47 10.10
N LEU A 93 -18.23 -7.51 10.96
CA LEU A 93 -18.45 -7.58 12.41
C LEU A 93 -19.85 -7.17 12.84
N VAL A 94 -20.39 -6.08 12.27
CA VAL A 94 -21.62 -5.42 12.74
C VAL A 94 -22.82 -5.73 11.83
N GLY A 95 -22.60 -6.41 10.70
CA GLY A 95 -23.61 -6.75 9.71
C GLY A 95 -23.74 -5.72 8.57
N GLU A 96 -24.28 -6.18 7.43
CA GLU A 96 -24.46 -5.38 6.22
C GLU A 96 -25.74 -4.52 6.29
N ASN A 97 -25.68 -3.41 7.03
CA ASN A 97 -26.77 -2.43 7.11
C ASN A 97 -26.32 -1.06 6.58
N HIS A 98 -27.25 -0.29 6.01
CA HIS A 98 -27.00 1.09 5.57
C HIS A 98 -26.50 1.99 6.71
N LEU A 99 -27.02 1.79 7.93
CA LEU A 99 -26.57 2.49 9.14
C LEU A 99 -25.15 2.11 9.56
N ALA A 100 -24.78 0.82 9.45
CA ALA A 100 -23.42 0.36 9.74
C ALA A 100 -22.41 0.94 8.75
N SER A 101 -22.77 1.02 7.46
CA SER A 101 -21.92 1.64 6.45
C SER A 101 -21.81 3.16 6.62
N GLY A 102 -22.90 3.83 6.96
CA GLY A 102 -22.92 5.28 7.22
C GLY A 102 -22.08 5.66 8.43
N SER A 103 -22.20 4.90 9.53
CA SER A 103 -21.40 5.12 10.75
C SER A 103 -19.91 4.95 10.51
N PHE A 104 -19.48 3.89 9.80
CA PHE A 104 -18.07 3.72 9.44
C PHE A 104 -17.54 4.91 8.62
N LYS A 105 -18.26 5.34 7.59
CA LYS A 105 -17.83 6.49 6.75
C LYS A 105 -17.70 7.78 7.56
N LEU A 106 -18.64 8.03 8.47
CA LEU A 106 -18.60 9.21 9.35
C LEU A 106 -17.38 9.17 10.27
N VAL A 107 -17.14 8.03 10.92
CA VAL A 107 -15.97 7.81 11.78
C VAL A 107 -14.69 7.98 10.98
N PHE A 108 -14.58 7.34 9.81
CA PHE A 108 -13.41 7.42 8.94
C PHE A 108 -13.10 8.87 8.55
N CYS A 109 -14.08 9.64 8.07
CA CYS A 109 -13.88 11.05 7.73
C CYS A 109 -13.44 11.89 8.94
N LEU A 110 -13.97 11.61 10.13
CA LEU A 110 -13.58 12.30 11.36
C LEU A 110 -12.13 12.00 11.73
N PHE A 111 -11.70 10.74 11.64
CA PHE A 111 -10.30 10.36 11.87
C PHE A 111 -9.35 10.93 10.81
N VAL A 112 -9.77 11.07 9.55
CA VAL A 112 -8.98 11.77 8.52
C VAL A 112 -8.77 13.23 8.92
N ALA A 113 -9.82 13.93 9.34
CA ALA A 113 -9.72 15.32 9.77
C ALA A 113 -8.84 15.48 11.03
N LEU A 114 -8.95 14.57 11.99
CA LEU A 114 -8.08 14.53 13.18
C LEU A 114 -6.62 14.24 12.80
N GLY A 115 -6.39 13.33 11.86
CA GLY A 115 -5.07 12.96 11.37
C GLY A 115 -4.27 14.14 10.82
N CYS A 116 -4.95 15.12 10.21
CA CYS A 116 -4.32 16.36 9.74
C CYS A 116 -3.74 17.24 10.87
N SER A 117 -4.12 17.00 12.13
CA SER A 117 -3.72 17.82 13.29
C SER A 117 -2.72 17.12 14.23
N ILE A 118 -2.39 15.84 13.99
CA ILE A 118 -1.49 15.05 14.85
C ILE A 118 -0.09 15.02 14.23
N GLN A 119 0.95 14.94 15.07
CA GLN A 119 2.33 14.78 14.62
C GLN A 119 2.53 13.47 13.84
N LEU A 120 3.29 13.54 12.74
CA LEU A 120 3.52 12.42 11.83
C LEU A 120 4.08 11.19 12.56
N ASP A 121 5.12 11.37 13.38
CA ASP A 121 5.78 10.27 14.09
C ASP A 121 4.81 9.51 15.02
N ALA A 122 3.94 10.24 15.71
CA ALA A 122 2.95 9.63 16.61
C ALA A 122 1.91 8.81 15.83
N VAL A 123 1.46 9.32 14.67
CA VAL A 123 0.51 8.60 13.79
C VAL A 123 1.16 7.37 13.19
N LEU A 124 2.42 7.46 12.73
CA LEU A 124 3.16 6.34 12.15
C LEU A 124 3.39 5.24 13.20
N ALA A 125 3.87 5.59 14.40
CA ALA A 125 4.10 4.62 15.47
C ALA A 125 2.81 3.90 15.90
N PHE A 126 1.70 4.63 15.98
CA PHE A 126 0.39 4.04 16.27
C PHE A 126 -0.09 3.13 15.14
N SER A 127 0.06 3.55 13.88
CA SER A 127 -0.30 2.77 12.70
C SER A 127 0.49 1.46 12.62
N ASP A 128 1.81 1.51 12.84
CA ASP A 128 2.67 0.33 12.81
C ASP A 128 2.27 -0.70 13.86
N ALA A 129 1.90 -0.26 15.07
CA ALA A 129 1.40 -1.14 16.12
C ALA A 129 0.08 -1.83 15.73
N LEU A 130 -0.85 -1.11 15.09
CA LEU A 130 -2.11 -1.68 14.61
C LEU A 130 -1.91 -2.65 13.44
N VAL A 131 -1.08 -2.30 12.47
CA VAL A 131 -0.76 -3.18 11.33
C VAL A 131 -0.06 -4.45 11.81
N PHE A 132 0.85 -4.33 12.78
CA PHE A 132 1.48 -5.47 13.42
C PHE A 132 0.44 -6.42 14.05
N LEU A 133 -0.54 -5.88 14.76
CA LEU A 133 -1.61 -6.68 15.37
C LEU A 133 -2.45 -7.42 14.31
N ILE A 134 -2.77 -6.78 13.19
CA ILE A 134 -3.54 -7.38 12.09
C ILE A 134 -2.70 -8.45 11.37
N CYS A 135 -1.39 -8.24 11.27
CA CYS A 135 -0.46 -9.10 10.55
C CYS A 135 -0.32 -10.49 11.19
N ILE A 136 -0.25 -10.57 12.53
CA ILE A 136 -0.07 -11.84 13.27
C ILE A 136 -1.12 -12.92 12.89
N PRO A 137 -2.44 -12.69 13.07
CA PRO A 137 -3.45 -13.69 12.73
C PRO A 137 -3.49 -13.97 11.23
N ASN A 138 -3.21 -12.97 10.39
CA ASN A 138 -3.19 -13.14 8.93
C ASN A 138 -2.06 -14.11 8.50
N ILE A 139 -0.84 -13.90 8.99
CA ILE A 139 0.31 -14.78 8.69
C ILE A 139 0.04 -16.22 9.17
N ILE A 140 -0.54 -16.38 10.36
CA ILE A 140 -0.91 -17.71 10.87
C ILE A 140 -1.93 -18.38 9.93
N GLY A 141 -2.98 -17.65 9.52
CA GLY A 141 -3.97 -18.13 8.56
C GLY A 141 -3.34 -18.52 7.22
N LEU A 142 -2.44 -17.69 6.68
CA LEU A 142 -1.72 -17.95 5.44
C LEU A 142 -0.86 -19.22 5.56
N TYR A 143 -0.18 -19.43 6.69
CA TYR A 143 0.63 -20.61 6.93
C TYR A 143 -0.21 -21.90 6.96
N LEU A 144 -1.38 -21.86 7.61
CA LEU A 144 -2.31 -22.98 7.64
C LEU A 144 -2.94 -23.26 6.26
N LEU A 145 -3.18 -22.23 5.45
CA LEU A 145 -3.75 -22.32 4.10
C LEU A 145 -2.71 -22.53 2.99
N ALA A 146 -1.41 -22.41 3.30
CA ALA A 146 -0.31 -22.63 2.36
C ALA A 146 -0.40 -23.94 1.55
N PRO A 147 -0.78 -25.11 2.10
CA PRO A 147 -0.93 -26.32 1.29
C PRO A 147 -2.01 -26.22 0.22
N GLU A 148 -3.10 -25.50 0.50
CA GLU A 148 -4.22 -25.29 -0.43
C GLU A 148 -3.78 -24.38 -1.59
N VAL A 149 -3.13 -23.26 -1.27
CA VAL A 149 -2.55 -22.35 -2.29
C VAL A 149 -1.55 -23.10 -3.19
N ARG A 150 -0.69 -23.96 -2.60
CA ARG A 150 0.25 -24.80 -3.37
C ARG A 150 -0.44 -25.83 -4.26
N ARG A 151 -1.64 -26.28 -3.91
CA ARG A 151 -2.43 -27.21 -4.75
C ARG A 151 -2.98 -26.49 -5.97
N GLU A 152 -3.62 -25.35 -5.77
CA GLU A 152 -4.20 -24.53 -6.84
C GLU A 152 -3.11 -23.99 -7.79
N LEU A 153 -1.97 -23.54 -7.27
CA LEU A 153 -0.86 -23.07 -8.10
C LEU A 153 -0.28 -24.18 -8.99
N ARG A 154 -0.16 -25.41 -8.46
CA ARG A 154 0.28 -26.57 -9.24
C ARG A 154 -0.74 -26.95 -10.32
N ARG A 155 -2.04 -26.85 -10.03
CA ARG A 155 -3.12 -27.11 -10.99
C ARG A 155 -3.06 -26.10 -12.14
N TYR A 156 -2.96 -24.81 -11.82
CA TYR A 156 -2.84 -23.75 -12.82
C TYR A 156 -1.60 -23.92 -13.70
N ASN A 157 -0.41 -24.17 -13.12
CA ASN A 157 0.82 -24.37 -13.89
C ASN A 157 0.74 -25.57 -14.84
N ARG A 158 0.03 -26.65 -14.46
CA ARG A 158 -0.20 -27.78 -15.36
C ARG A 158 -1.10 -27.40 -16.54
N MET A 159 -2.18 -26.68 -16.27
CA MET A 159 -3.11 -26.20 -17.32
C MET A 159 -2.37 -25.30 -18.32
N VAL A 160 -1.61 -24.32 -17.84
CA VAL A 160 -0.84 -23.40 -18.71
C VAL A 160 0.17 -24.17 -19.58
N ARG A 161 0.88 -25.16 -19.02
CA ARG A 161 1.81 -26.00 -19.80
C ARG A 161 1.10 -26.83 -20.87
N SER A 162 -0.02 -27.48 -20.53
CA SER A 162 -0.78 -28.27 -21.52
C SER A 162 -1.38 -27.40 -22.63
N SER A 163 -1.76 -26.16 -22.34
CA SER A 163 -2.25 -25.22 -23.36
C SER A 163 -1.13 -24.69 -24.25
N ALA A 164 0.09 -24.56 -23.74
CA ALA A 164 1.26 -24.20 -24.55
C ALA A 164 1.67 -25.34 -25.51
N GLU A 165 1.61 -26.60 -25.05
CA GLU A 165 1.93 -27.79 -25.86
C GLU A 165 0.86 -28.13 -26.91
N ALA A 166 -0.40 -27.74 -26.70
CA ALA A 166 -1.51 -27.96 -27.64
C ALA A 166 -1.66 -26.85 -28.71
N GLY A 167 -0.87 -25.77 -28.59
CA GLY A 167 -0.86 -24.63 -29.51
C GLY A 167 0.30 -24.63 -30.53
N GLU A 168 1.17 -25.65 -30.49
CA GLU A 168 2.13 -26.01 -31.55
C GLU A 168 1.55 -27.09 -32.47
#